data_AF-A0A2S1LSU2-F1
#
_entry.id   AF-A0A2S1LSU2-F1
#
_cell.length_a   1.000
_cell.length_b   1.000
_cell.length_c   1.000
_cell.angle_alpha   90.00
_cell.angle_beta   90.00
_cell.angle_gamma   90.00
#
_symmetry.space_group_name_H-M   'P 1'
#
loop_
_entity.id
_entity.type
_entity.pdbx_description
1 polymer ?
#
loop_
_entity_poly.entity_id
_entity_poly.type
_entity_poly.pdbx_seq_one_letter_code
_entity_poly.pdbx_strand_id
1 'polypeptide(L)'
;MSRKEEYKEEYKDYWWGENAQFYPGQQSIIKLSTPRVLIRYELEDVLEANFKEFFDSIEEIHWLDGNDLEDTQKETILKEAWDFLIIEEHLLEQDLLEMDDNDDDDEE
;
A
#
# COMPACT_ATOMS: atom_id res chain seq x y z
N MET A 1 -13.14 15.11 11.56
CA MET A 1 -12.31 14.61 10.45
C MET A 1 -13.14 13.60 9.69
N SER A 2 -13.05 13.61 8.37
CA SER A 2 -13.53 12.49 7.56
C SER A 2 -12.62 11.28 7.79
N ARG A 3 -13.16 10.07 7.66
CA ARG A 3 -12.41 8.82 7.79
C ARG A 3 -11.23 8.75 6.82
N LYS A 4 -11.38 9.35 5.62
CA LYS A 4 -10.31 9.52 4.62
C LYS A 4 -9.16 10.40 5.12
N GLU A 5 -9.44 11.44 5.90
CA GLU A 5 -8.41 12.31 6.48
C GLU A 5 -7.65 11.61 7.61
N GLU A 6 -8.34 10.79 8.41
CA GLU A 6 -7.71 9.98 9.46
C GLU A 6 -6.71 8.98 8.88
N TYR A 7 -7.08 8.29 7.78
CA TYR A 7 -6.17 7.36 7.10
C TYR A 7 -4.97 8.04 6.47
N LYS A 8 -5.17 9.19 5.82
CA LYS A 8 -4.07 9.98 5.26
C LYS A 8 -3.09 10.43 6.34
N GLU A 9 -3.56 10.69 7.56
CA GLU A 9 -2.69 11.05 8.67
C GLU A 9 -1.97 9.82 9.27
N GLU A 10 -2.66 8.68 9.39
CA GLU A 10 -2.11 7.42 9.90
C GLU A 10 -1.00 6.86 9.01
N TYR A 11 -1.19 6.87 7.69
CA TYR A 11 -0.25 6.31 6.71
C TYR A 11 0.54 7.35 5.91
N LYS A 12 0.62 8.60 6.39
CA LYS A 12 1.32 9.71 5.69
C LYS A 12 2.78 9.43 5.30
N ASP A 13 3.42 8.49 5.98
CA ASP A 13 4.81 8.12 5.76
C ASP A 13 4.95 6.90 4.82
N TYR A 14 3.85 6.28 4.42
CA TYR A 14 3.78 5.20 3.46
C TYR A 14 3.44 5.74 2.07
N TRP A 15 4.15 5.21 1.08
CA TRP A 15 3.97 5.60 -0.31
C TRP A 15 3.98 4.36 -1.19
N TRP A 16 3.08 4.37 -2.16
CA TRP A 16 3.03 3.38 -3.22
C TRP A 16 3.84 3.83 -4.44
N GLY A 17 4.51 2.90 -5.11
CA GLY A 17 5.27 3.19 -6.31
C GLY A 17 5.56 1.97 -7.16
N GLU A 18 6.00 2.20 -8.39
CA GLU A 18 6.33 1.15 -9.35
C GLU A 18 7.66 1.44 -10.07
N ASN A 19 8.28 0.39 -10.60
CA ASN A 19 9.40 0.52 -11.52
C ASN A 19 9.21 -0.44 -12.69
N ALA A 20 8.22 -0.13 -13.53
CA ALA A 20 7.83 -0.94 -14.67
C ALA A 20 8.97 -1.17 -15.70
N GLN A 21 9.99 -0.30 -15.72
CA GLN A 21 11.13 -0.45 -16.62
C GLN A 21 12.04 -1.64 -16.22
N PHE A 22 12.27 -1.83 -14.92
CA PHE A 22 13.20 -2.85 -14.41
C PHE A 22 12.49 -4.05 -13.79
N TYR A 23 11.27 -3.86 -13.29
CA TYR A 23 10.46 -4.87 -12.61
C TYR A 23 9.01 -4.78 -13.11
N PRO A 24 8.74 -5.19 -14.37
CA PRO A 24 7.38 -5.21 -14.89
C PRO A 24 6.51 -6.20 -14.12
N GLY A 25 5.28 -5.80 -13.77
CA GLY A 25 4.36 -6.61 -12.96
C GLY A 25 4.54 -6.44 -11.45
N GLN A 26 5.64 -5.82 -11.01
CA GLN A 26 5.93 -5.61 -9.59
C GLN A 26 5.62 -4.18 -9.15
N GLN A 27 5.22 -4.08 -7.90
CA GLN A 27 5.01 -2.81 -7.21
C GLN A 27 5.78 -2.74 -5.91
N SER A 28 5.80 -1.55 -5.34
CA SER A 28 6.56 -1.27 -4.14
C SER A 28 5.83 -0.36 -3.16
N ILE A 29 6.08 -0.61 -1.89
CA ILE A 29 5.71 0.27 -0.78
C ILE A 29 6.99 0.78 -0.16
N ILE A 30 7.06 2.08 0.06
CA ILE A 30 8.13 2.70 0.83
C ILE A 30 7.58 3.38 2.08
N LYS A 31 8.13 3.01 3.24
CA LYS A 31 7.90 3.65 4.52
C LYS A 31 9.07 4.58 4.82
N LEU A 32 8.79 5.88 4.92
CA LEU A 32 9.81 6.91 5.13
C LEU A 32 10.05 7.26 6.60
N SER A 33 9.15 6.85 7.51
CA SER A 33 9.36 6.96 8.96
C SER A 33 10.24 5.82 9.47
N THR A 34 11.06 6.08 10.49
CA THR A 34 11.93 5.07 11.08
C THR A 34 11.12 3.97 11.80
N PRO A 35 11.45 2.68 11.63
CA PRO A 35 12.43 2.16 10.68
C PRO A 35 11.93 2.24 9.25
N ARG A 36 12.81 2.72 8.36
CA ARG A 36 12.56 2.92 6.94
C ARG A 36 12.70 1.61 6.19
N VAL A 37 11.73 1.30 5.36
CA VAL A 37 11.68 0.06 4.59
C VAL A 37 11.18 0.31 3.18
N LEU A 38 11.74 -0.43 2.23
CA LEU A 38 11.20 -0.59 0.89
C LEU A 38 10.80 -2.07 0.71
N ILE A 39 9.55 -2.31 0.38
CA ILE A 39 8.97 -3.63 0.15
C ILE A 39 8.61 -3.70 -1.34
N ARG A 40 9.03 -4.76 -2.03
CA ARG A 40 8.65 -5.04 -3.42
C ARG A 40 7.88 -6.35 -3.47
N TYR A 41 6.81 -6.39 -4.24
CA TYR A 41 5.90 -7.53 -4.35
C TYR A 41 5.34 -7.65 -5.77
N GLU A 42 4.85 -8.83 -6.13
CA GLU A 42 4.12 -9.08 -7.37
C GLU A 42 2.68 -8.56 -7.27
N LEU A 43 2.27 -7.69 -8.21
CA LEU A 43 0.94 -7.07 -8.16
C LEU A 43 -0.18 -8.09 -8.35
N GLU A 44 -0.03 -9.00 -9.32
CA GLU A 44 -1.08 -9.97 -9.66
C GLU A 44 -1.44 -10.86 -8.46
N ASP A 45 -0.45 -11.17 -7.63
CA ASP A 45 -0.64 -12.02 -6.45
C ASP A 45 -1.33 -11.27 -5.30
N VAL A 46 -1.33 -9.94 -5.30
CA VAL A 46 -1.82 -9.11 -4.20
C VAL A 46 -3.28 -8.68 -4.37
N LEU A 47 -3.78 -8.58 -5.60
CA LEU A 47 -5.14 -8.06 -5.91
C LEU A 47 -6.27 -8.80 -5.19
N GLU A 48 -6.11 -10.09 -4.89
CA GLU A 48 -7.11 -10.90 -4.16
C GLU A 48 -6.51 -11.55 -2.90
N ALA A 49 -5.33 -11.11 -2.47
CA ALA A 49 -4.60 -11.72 -1.38
C ALA A 49 -5.23 -11.41 -0.01
N ASN A 50 -5.08 -12.37 0.91
CA ASN A 50 -5.07 -12.07 2.34
C ASN A 50 -3.65 -11.73 2.83
N PHE A 51 -3.51 -11.25 4.07
CA PHE A 51 -2.21 -10.87 4.64
C PHE A 51 -1.10 -11.93 4.50
N LYS A 52 -1.46 -13.21 4.61
CA LYS A 52 -0.47 -14.29 4.46
C LYS A 52 -0.02 -14.43 3.00
N GLU A 53 -0.96 -14.35 2.06
CA GLU A 53 -0.66 -14.39 0.63
C GLU A 53 0.14 -13.18 0.19
N PHE A 54 -0.16 -11.99 0.74
CA PHE A 54 0.68 -10.81 0.58
C PHE A 54 2.10 -11.05 1.08
N PHE A 55 2.27 -11.64 2.27
CA PHE A 55 3.60 -11.94 2.78
C PHE A 55 4.36 -12.92 1.88
N ASP A 56 3.65 -13.92 1.33
CA ASP A 56 4.22 -14.91 0.40
C ASP A 56 4.54 -14.29 -0.99
N SER A 57 3.91 -13.18 -1.39
CA SER A 57 4.17 -12.47 -2.66
C SER A 57 5.30 -11.43 -2.58
N ILE A 58 5.90 -11.23 -1.41
CA ILE A 58 7.01 -10.30 -1.24
C ILE A 58 8.26 -10.87 -1.92
N GLU A 59 8.68 -10.18 -2.97
CA GLU A 59 9.90 -10.47 -3.73
C GLU A 59 11.15 -9.99 -2.98
N GLU A 60 11.07 -8.81 -2.37
CA GLU A 60 12.23 -8.22 -1.70
C GLU A 60 11.86 -7.23 -0.59
N ILE A 61 12.61 -7.26 0.51
CA ILE A 61 12.52 -6.29 1.60
C ILE A 61 13.89 -5.66 1.83
N HIS A 62 13.97 -4.34 1.69
CA HIS A 62 15.15 -3.54 2.01
C HIS A 62 14.93 -2.73 3.28
N TRP A 63 15.59 -3.14 4.37
CA TRP A 63 15.64 -2.37 5.62
C TRP A 63 16.71 -1.28 5.51
N LEU A 64 16.29 -0.03 5.31
CA LEU A 64 17.18 1.08 4.98
C LEU A 64 17.98 1.60 6.19
N ASP A 65 17.51 1.29 7.40
CA ASP A 65 18.17 1.65 8.65
C ASP A 65 19.05 0.52 9.23
N GLY A 66 19.23 -0.58 8.49
CA GLY A 66 19.96 -1.77 8.91
C GLY A 66 19.05 -2.92 9.38
N ASN A 67 19.66 -4.07 9.66
CA ASN A 67 18.95 -5.33 9.93
C ASN A 67 18.78 -5.65 11.42
N ASP A 68 19.01 -4.69 12.32
CA ASP A 68 18.95 -4.89 13.78
C ASP A 68 17.52 -4.87 14.36
N LEU A 69 16.50 -4.97 13.51
CA LEU A 69 15.10 -5.03 13.95
C LEU A 69 14.75 -6.41 14.49
N GLU A 70 13.98 -6.43 15.58
CA GLU A 70 13.37 -7.67 16.08
C GLU A 70 12.31 -8.17 15.09
N ASP A 71 12.11 -9.48 15.02
CA ASP A 71 11.16 -10.08 14.07
C ASP A 71 9.72 -9.62 14.31
N THR A 72 9.35 -9.33 15.56
CA THR A 72 8.06 -8.72 15.94
C THR A 72 7.88 -7.31 15.38
N GLN A 73 8.96 -6.53 15.29
CA GLN A 73 8.92 -5.19 14.69
C GLN A 73 8.77 -5.30 13.17
N LYS A 74 9.51 -6.23 12.54
CA LYS A 74 9.39 -6.49 11.10
C LYS A 74 7.97 -6.93 10.74
N GLU A 75 7.40 -7.85 11.51
CA GLU A 75 6.02 -8.33 11.31
C GLU A 75 5.00 -7.19 11.45
N THR A 76 5.18 -6.32 12.46
CA THR A 76 4.33 -5.13 12.64
C THR A 76 4.39 -4.22 11.41
N ILE A 77 5.59 -3.94 10.89
CA ILE A 77 5.77 -3.06 9.72
C ILE A 77 5.14 -3.67 8.46
N LEU A 78 5.27 -4.98 8.26
CA LEU A 78 4.65 -5.66 7.12
C LEU A 78 3.14 -5.66 7.22
N LYS A 79 2.59 -5.78 8.44
CA LYS A 79 1.16 -5.65 8.68
C LYS A 79 0.68 -4.22 8.40
N GLU A 80 1.39 -3.21 8.87
CA GLU A 80 1.06 -1.81 8.55
C GLU A 80 1.12 -1.53 7.03
N ALA A 81 2.10 -2.11 6.33
CA ALA A 81 2.19 -1.99 4.87
C ALA A 81 1.01 -2.66 4.15
N TRP A 82 0.53 -3.79 4.67
CA TRP A 82 -0.68 -4.44 4.17
C TRP A 82 -1.94 -3.63 4.45
N ASP A 83 -2.09 -3.12 5.67
CA ASP A 83 -3.23 -2.28 6.07
C ASP A 83 -3.29 -1.01 5.19
N PHE A 84 -2.12 -0.43 4.86
CA PHE A 84 -2.00 0.67 3.90
C PHE A 84 -2.54 0.33 2.51
N LEU A 85 -2.20 -0.85 1.96
CA LEU A 85 -2.69 -1.26 0.63
C LEU A 85 -4.21 -1.39 0.59
N ILE A 86 -4.80 -2.05 1.58
CA ILE A 86 -6.26 -2.21 1.67
C ILE A 86 -6.95 -0.84 1.68
N ILE A 87 -6.38 0.12 2.41
CA ILE A 87 -6.93 1.46 2.51
C ILE A 87 -6.83 2.20 1.18
N GLU A 88 -5.68 2.15 0.50
CA GLU A 88 -5.51 2.78 -0.82
C GLU A 88 -6.48 2.18 -1.85
N GLU A 89 -6.67 0.87 -1.86
CA GLU A 89 -7.66 0.20 -2.71
C GLU A 89 -9.07 0.73 -2.42
N HIS A 90 -9.48 0.75 -1.16
CA HIS A 90 -10.81 1.24 -0.77
C HIS A 90 -11.03 2.73 -1.11
N LEU A 91 -9.98 3.55 -1.00
CA LEU A 91 -10.05 4.97 -1.37
C LEU A 91 -10.16 5.16 -2.88
N LEU A 92 -9.47 4.34 -3.68
CA LEU A 92 -9.59 4.37 -5.13
C LEU A 92 -10.99 3.93 -5.59
N GLU A 93 -11.56 2.89 -4.98
CA GLU A 93 -12.93 2.46 -5.23
C GLU A 93 -13.95 3.54 -4.88
N GLN A 94 -13.80 4.18 -3.72
CA GLN A 94 -14.67 5.28 -3.30
C GLN A 94 -14.59 6.47 -4.26
N ASP A 95 -13.39 6.86 -4.66
CA ASP A 95 -13.19 7.99 -5.59
C ASP A 95 -13.78 7.67 -6.98
N LEU A 96 -13.74 6.41 -7.42
CA LEU A 96 -14.37 5.98 -8.68
C LEU A 96 -15.90 6.06 -8.63
N LEU A 97 -16.52 5.64 -7.52
CA LEU A 97 -17.97 5.71 -7.32
C LEU A 97 -18.46 7.16 -7.25
N GLU A 98 -17.72 8.06 -6.59
CA GLU A 98 -18.07 9.48 -6.51
C GLU A 98 -17.97 10.20 -7.88
N MET A 99 -17.19 9.68 -8.83
CA MET A 99 -17.13 10.20 -10.20
C MET A 99 -18.32 9.73 -11.04
N ASP A 100 -18.72 8.47 -10.92
CA ASP A 100 -19.85 7.87 -11.67
C ASP A 100 -21.18 8.55 -11.31
N ASP A 101 -21.40 8.88 -10.04
CA ASP A 101 -22.61 9.56 -9.55
C ASP A 101 -22.74 11.04 -10.02
N ASN A 102 -21.67 11.66 -10.54
CA ASN A 102 -21.69 13.06 -11.01
C ASN A 102 -21.92 13.21 -12.52
N ASP A 103 -21.89 12.11 -13.30
CA ASP A 103 -22.10 12.14 -14.75
C ASP A 103 -23.58 12.06 -15.16
N ASP A 104 -24.51 11.93 -14.21
CA ASP A 104 -25.97 11.78 -14.44
C ASP A 104 -26.78 13.10 -14.35
N ASP A 105 -26.15 14.27 -14.14
CA ASP A 105 -26.83 15.56 -13.90
C ASP A 105 -26.60 16.64 -14.99
N ASP A 106 -26.17 16.24 -16.21
CA ASP A 106 -25.94 17.14 -17.36
C ASP A 106 -26.84 16.82 -18.58
N GLU A 107 -28.05 16.29 -18.35
CA GLU A 107 -29.15 16.30 -19.33
C GLU A 107 -30.46 16.84 -18.72
N GLU A 108 -30.64 18.17 -18.70
CA GLU A 108 -31.94 18.84 -19.02
C GLU A 108 -31.83 20.37 -19.23
#